data_AF-A0A7Y7AGI9-F1
#
_entry.id   AF-A0A7Y7AGI9-F1
#
_cell.length_a   1.000
_cell.length_b   1.000
_cell.length_c   1.000
_cell.angle_alpha   90.00
_cell.angle_beta   90.00
_cell.angle_gamma   90.00
#
_symmetry.space_group_name_H-M   'P 1'
#
loop_
_entity.id
_entity.type
_entity.pdbx_description
1 polymer ?
#
loop_
_entity_poly.entity_id
_entity_poly.type
_entity_poly.pdbx_seq_one_letter_code
_entity_poly.pdbx_strand_id
1 'polypeptide(L)'
;HVAPTRPAVNPDGKNSAQGFRFDRLGVRVPMIMVSANIAQNTIVNDVKDHTSFIQTMQKKWSKDHPGKFPPLSNRSKNAATFEEVFTASSPRPSSSWPDIPEPIIPEGFKDIDFSNEPLNDLQKSMLNGASEIFKKYQPQKWKDPSNITTVGEAQAYLKSIPNGFGAPAPPGTQE
;
A
#
# COMPACT_ATOMS: atom_id res chain seq x y z
N HIS A 1 -10.35 25.65 -3.03
CA HIS A 1 -9.75 24.49 -3.69
C HIS A 1 -8.90 24.99 -4.87
N VAL A 2 -7.73 24.41 -5.13
CA VAL A 2 -6.86 24.83 -6.26
C VAL A 2 -7.03 23.82 -7.39
N ALA A 3 -7.58 24.25 -8.52
CA ALA A 3 -7.64 23.42 -9.72
C ALA A 3 -6.21 23.07 -10.18
N PRO A 4 -5.96 21.86 -10.71
CA PRO A 4 -4.63 21.47 -11.18
C PRO A 4 -4.11 22.49 -12.20
N THR A 5 -2.96 23.10 -11.90
CA THR A 5 -2.46 24.28 -12.61
C THR A 5 -1.82 23.96 -13.96
N ARG A 6 -1.55 22.68 -14.27
CA ARG A 6 -0.97 22.23 -15.55
C ARG A 6 -1.59 20.92 -16.03
N PRO A 7 -1.85 20.76 -17.34
CA PRO A 7 -2.14 19.46 -17.92
C PRO A 7 -0.97 18.52 -17.68
N ALA A 8 -1.26 17.27 -17.34
CA ALA A 8 -0.24 16.25 -17.22
C ALA A 8 0.15 15.76 -18.62
N VAL A 9 1.36 15.24 -18.77
CA VAL A 9 1.72 14.49 -19.96
C VAL A 9 1.17 13.07 -19.81
N ASN A 10 0.69 12.48 -20.91
CA ASN A 10 0.52 11.03 -21.04
C ASN A 10 1.75 10.45 -21.76
N PRO A 11 2.83 10.15 -21.03
CA PRO A 11 4.10 9.80 -21.65
C PRO A 11 4.11 8.40 -22.27
N ASP A 12 3.13 7.56 -21.93
CA ASP A 12 3.01 6.21 -22.48
C ASP A 12 2.05 6.16 -23.69
N GLY A 13 1.33 7.24 -23.99
CA GLY A 13 0.32 7.31 -25.06
C GLY A 13 -0.86 6.35 -24.85
N LYS A 14 -1.01 5.77 -23.65
CA LYS A 14 -2.04 4.78 -23.34
C LYS A 14 -3.30 5.47 -22.84
N ASN A 15 -4.43 5.20 -23.48
CA ASN A 15 -5.73 5.70 -23.07
C ASN A 15 -6.55 4.58 -22.41
N SER A 16 -7.54 4.93 -21.58
CA SER A 16 -8.48 3.94 -21.08
C SER A 16 -9.40 3.44 -22.20
N ALA A 17 -10.04 2.28 -22.01
CA ALA A 17 -11.02 1.75 -22.95
C ALA A 17 -12.20 2.72 -23.20
N GLN A 18 -12.49 3.58 -22.23
CA GLN A 18 -13.53 4.61 -22.28
C GLN A 18 -13.01 5.97 -22.80
N GLY A 19 -11.80 6.01 -23.35
CA GLY A 19 -11.24 7.22 -23.98
C GLY A 19 -10.58 8.22 -23.01
N PHE A 20 -10.36 7.85 -21.74
CA PHE A 20 -9.65 8.74 -20.82
C PHE A 20 -8.16 8.80 -21.17
N ARG A 21 -7.65 10.01 -21.39
CA ARG A 21 -6.32 10.26 -21.98
C ARG A 21 -5.17 10.37 -20.98
N PHE A 22 -5.42 10.35 -19.67
CA PHE A 22 -4.38 10.51 -18.64
C PHE A 22 -3.45 11.73 -18.82
N ASP A 23 -3.98 12.80 -19.41
CA ASP A 23 -3.32 14.09 -19.67
C ASP A 23 -3.70 15.16 -18.63
N ARG A 24 -4.19 14.74 -17.46
CA ARG A 24 -4.47 15.60 -16.30
C ARG A 24 -4.06 14.93 -15.00
N LEU A 25 -3.70 15.74 -14.01
CA LEU A 25 -3.55 15.28 -12.62
C LEU A 25 -4.93 15.22 -11.95
N GLY A 26 -5.03 14.38 -10.91
CA GLY A 26 -6.19 14.33 -10.03
C GLY A 26 -6.27 15.51 -9.07
N VAL A 27 -7.10 15.38 -8.03
CA VAL A 27 -7.19 16.36 -6.94
C VAL A 27 -5.86 16.43 -6.20
N ARG A 28 -5.47 17.64 -5.77
CA ARG A 28 -4.27 17.83 -4.95
C ARG A 28 -4.44 17.15 -3.59
N VAL A 29 -3.41 16.42 -3.17
CA VAL A 29 -3.32 15.77 -1.87
C VAL A 29 -2.17 16.39 -1.06
N PRO A 30 -2.26 16.43 0.28
CA PRO A 30 -1.12 16.81 1.10
C PRO A 30 -0.03 15.74 1.01
N MET A 31 1.22 16.17 1.02
CA MET A 31 2.39 15.31 1.20
C MET A 31 3.13 15.82 2.43
N ILE A 32 3.41 14.91 3.37
CA ILE A 32 4.21 15.20 4.56
C ILE A 32 5.37 14.20 4.59
N MET A 33 6.59 14.73 4.60
CA MET A 33 7.82 13.93 4.74
C MET A 33 8.46 14.22 6.09
N VAL A 34 8.60 13.18 6.91
CA VAL A 34 9.22 13.27 8.24
C VAL A 34 10.53 12.51 8.19
N SER A 35 11.64 13.21 8.41
CA SER A 35 12.98 12.61 8.46
C SER A 35 13.94 13.49 9.24
N ALA A 36 14.90 12.86 9.94
CA ALA A 36 16.03 13.56 10.55
C ALA A 36 16.95 14.21 9.50
N ASN A 37 16.88 13.80 8.22
CA ASN A 37 17.68 14.36 7.13
C ASN A 37 17.02 15.55 6.42
N ILE A 38 15.85 16.00 6.89
CA ILE A 38 15.10 17.11 6.31
C ILE A 38 15.16 18.29 7.30
N ALA A 39 15.44 19.49 6.79
CA ALA A 39 15.43 20.70 7.61
C ALA A 39 14.04 20.98 8.18
N GLN A 40 13.96 21.50 9.41
CA GLN A 40 12.68 21.85 10.02
C GLN A 40 11.97 22.93 9.21
N ASN A 41 10.64 22.88 9.15
CA ASN A 41 9.80 23.85 8.44
C ASN A 41 10.09 23.95 6.92
N THR A 42 10.53 22.85 6.30
CA THR A 42 10.70 22.79 4.83
C THR A 42 9.34 22.75 4.13
N ILE A 43 9.09 23.71 3.25
CA ILE A 43 7.89 23.77 2.41
C ILE A 43 8.30 23.66 0.94
N VAL A 44 7.81 22.62 0.26
CA VAL A 44 7.99 22.43 -1.18
C VAL A 44 6.73 22.86 -1.91
N ASN A 45 6.85 23.87 -2.77
CA ASN A 45 5.74 24.40 -3.56
C ASN A 45 5.72 23.88 -5.01
N ASP A 46 6.75 23.12 -5.41
CA ASP A 46 6.83 22.54 -6.74
C ASP A 46 5.71 21.53 -6.99
N VAL A 47 5.29 21.43 -8.24
CA VAL A 47 4.29 20.42 -8.65
C VAL A 47 4.94 19.04 -8.61
N LYS A 48 4.36 18.16 -7.79
CA LYS A 48 4.71 16.75 -7.66
C LYS A 48 3.47 15.89 -7.89
N ASP A 49 3.66 14.66 -8.31
CA ASP A 49 2.60 13.67 -8.41
C ASP A 49 2.96 12.39 -7.65
N HIS A 50 2.07 11.40 -7.59
CA HIS A 50 2.35 10.16 -6.86
C HIS A 50 3.60 9.41 -7.37
N THR A 51 3.93 9.56 -8.65
CA THR A 51 5.10 8.90 -9.25
C THR A 51 6.41 9.61 -8.92
N SER A 52 6.37 10.86 -8.44
CA SER A 52 7.53 11.55 -7.85
C SER A 52 8.18 10.75 -6.73
N PHE A 53 7.38 10.10 -5.89
CA PHE A 53 7.91 9.28 -4.79
C PHE A 53 8.60 8.03 -5.31
N ILE A 54 7.97 7.34 -6.27
CA ILE A 54 8.51 6.14 -6.92
C ILE A 54 9.87 6.46 -7.56
N GLN A 55 9.95 7.56 -8.33
CA GLN A 55 11.19 7.97 -8.98
C GLN A 55 12.28 8.33 -7.96
N THR A 56 11.92 9.02 -6.87
CA THR A 56 12.86 9.34 -5.77
C THR A 56 13.47 8.07 -5.18
N MET A 57 12.64 7.06 -4.92
CA MET A 57 13.05 5.75 -4.41
C MET A 57 13.93 4.99 -5.40
N GLN A 58 13.51 4.90 -6.66
CA GLN A 58 14.29 4.25 -7.71
C GLN A 58 15.68 4.90 -7.86
N LYS A 59 15.75 6.23 -7.88
CA LYS A 59 17.01 6.95 -7.98
C LYS A 59 17.91 6.75 -6.75
N LYS A 60 17.33 6.71 -5.55
CA LYS A 60 18.07 6.43 -4.30
C LYS A 60 18.76 5.07 -4.37
N TRP A 61 18.01 3.99 -4.62
CA TRP A 61 18.56 2.64 -4.56
C TRP A 61 19.32 2.21 -5.82
N SER A 62 19.10 2.86 -6.97
CA SER A 62 19.91 2.60 -8.16
C SER A 62 21.39 2.97 -7.98
N LYS A 63 21.72 3.83 -7.01
CA LYS A 63 23.11 4.15 -6.65
C LYS A 63 23.83 2.94 -6.05
N ASP A 64 23.14 2.23 -5.14
CA ASP A 64 23.71 1.08 -4.42
C ASP A 64 23.54 -0.24 -5.20
N HIS A 65 22.48 -0.33 -6.02
CA HIS A 65 22.13 -1.53 -6.78
C HIS A 65 21.85 -1.19 -8.26
N PRO A 66 22.89 -0.91 -9.05
CA PRO A 66 22.75 -0.55 -10.45
C PRO A 66 21.93 -1.58 -11.23
N GLY A 67 20.94 -1.11 -11.98
CA GLY A 67 20.07 -1.95 -12.83
C GLY A 67 18.98 -2.74 -12.08
N LYS A 68 18.92 -2.72 -10.74
CA LYS A 68 17.87 -3.43 -9.98
C LYS A 68 16.56 -2.66 -9.84
N PHE A 69 16.59 -1.35 -10.02
CA PHE A 69 15.43 -0.47 -9.84
C PHE A 69 15.11 0.36 -11.10
N PRO A 70 14.86 -0.27 -12.26
CA PRO A 70 14.49 0.46 -13.47
C PRO A 70 13.12 1.15 -13.31
N PRO A 71 12.85 2.24 -14.06
CA PRO A 71 11.53 2.87 -14.08
C PRO A 71 10.40 1.88 -14.39
N LEU A 72 9.27 2.00 -13.68
CA LEU A 72 8.11 1.11 -13.89
C LEU A 72 7.30 1.50 -15.14
N SER A 73 7.33 2.78 -15.51
CA SER A 73 6.66 3.34 -16.69
C SER A 73 7.38 4.61 -17.16
N ASN A 74 7.03 5.15 -18.33
CA ASN A 74 7.57 6.45 -18.74
C ASN A 74 7.07 7.57 -17.83
N ARG A 75 5.88 7.42 -17.21
CA ARG A 75 5.39 8.37 -16.20
C ARG A 75 6.31 8.45 -14.99
N SER A 76 6.65 7.33 -14.38
CA SER A 76 7.58 7.33 -13.25
C SER A 76 8.99 7.78 -13.66
N LYS A 77 9.43 7.44 -14.88
CA LYS A 77 10.72 7.88 -15.41
C LYS A 77 10.83 9.41 -15.50
N ASN A 78 9.75 10.07 -15.91
CA ASN A 78 9.71 11.50 -16.22
C ASN A 78 9.19 12.37 -15.06
N ALA A 79 8.90 11.78 -13.91
CA ALA A 79 8.44 12.54 -12.74
C ALA A 79 9.53 13.51 -12.23
N ALA A 80 9.17 14.39 -11.30
CA ALA A 80 10.14 15.14 -10.50
C ALA A 80 10.45 14.36 -9.21
N THR A 81 11.69 14.36 -8.73
CA THR A 81 12.08 13.70 -7.46
C THR A 81 11.83 14.61 -6.26
N PHE A 82 12.01 14.10 -5.04
CA PHE A 82 12.03 14.86 -3.77
C PHE A 82 13.44 14.98 -3.19
N GLU A 83 14.48 14.99 -4.02
CA GLU A 83 15.85 15.06 -3.52
C GLU A 83 16.17 16.40 -2.84
N GLU A 84 15.47 17.46 -3.25
CA GLU A 84 15.63 18.81 -2.74
C GLU A 84 15.31 18.97 -1.25
N VAL A 85 14.57 18.03 -0.65
CA VAL A 85 14.24 18.11 0.79
C VAL A 85 15.33 17.53 1.68
N PHE A 86 16.24 16.71 1.13
CA PHE A 86 17.33 16.09 1.87
C PHE A 86 18.55 17.02 1.90
N THR A 87 18.39 18.19 2.52
CA THR A 87 19.40 19.25 2.57
C THR A 87 20.38 19.15 3.73
N ALA A 88 20.08 18.32 4.74
CA ALA A 88 20.92 18.20 5.93
C ALA A 88 22.20 17.40 5.61
N SER A 89 23.36 17.94 5.96
CA SER A 89 24.66 17.26 5.83
C SER A 89 24.81 16.09 6.81
N SER A 90 24.09 16.14 7.93
CA SER A 90 23.97 15.04 8.89
C SER A 90 22.54 14.95 9.44
N PRO A 91 22.08 13.76 9.87
CA PRO A 91 20.78 13.63 10.53
C PRO A 91 20.69 14.51 11.78
N ARG A 92 19.56 15.19 11.97
CA ARG A 92 19.29 15.94 13.22
C ARG A 92 19.35 15.01 14.45
N PRO A 93 19.97 15.43 15.56
CA PRO A 93 20.10 14.61 16.76
C PRO A 93 18.74 14.28 17.36
N SER A 94 18.60 13.09 17.97
CA SER A 94 17.36 12.64 18.61
C SER A 94 16.89 13.56 19.73
N SER A 95 17.82 14.25 20.41
CA SER A 95 17.50 15.27 21.41
C SER A 95 16.73 16.49 20.86
N SER A 96 16.70 16.68 19.53
CA SER A 96 15.92 17.73 18.87
C SER A 96 14.55 17.25 18.35
N TRP A 97 14.22 15.97 18.54
CA TRP A 97 12.96 15.42 18.07
C TRP A 97 11.82 15.84 19.00
N PRO A 98 10.60 16.03 18.46
CA PRO A 98 9.46 16.36 19.31
C PRO A 98 9.08 15.16 20.19
N ASP A 99 8.62 15.45 21.42
CA ASP A 99 7.96 14.45 22.25
C ASP A 99 6.60 14.11 21.62
N ILE A 100 6.42 12.86 21.23
CA ILE A 100 5.17 12.36 20.64
C ILE A 100 4.37 11.72 21.79
N PRO A 101 3.25 12.33 22.23
CA PRO A 101 2.42 11.75 23.26
C PRO A 101 1.79 10.44 22.77
N GLU A 102 1.42 9.56 23.71
CA GLU A 102 0.63 8.39 23.37
C GLU A 102 -0.68 8.80 22.70
N PRO A 103 -1.12 8.10 21.64
CA PRO A 103 -2.39 8.40 21.00
C PRO A 103 -3.52 8.19 22.00
N ILE A 104 -4.44 9.15 22.09
CA ILE A 104 -5.66 9.01 22.88
C ILE A 104 -6.55 7.99 22.16
N ILE A 105 -6.68 6.81 22.75
CA ILE A 105 -7.61 5.79 22.29
C ILE A 105 -8.94 6.07 23.00
N PRO A 106 -10.04 6.34 22.28
CA PRO A 106 -11.35 6.55 22.92
C PRO A 106 -11.74 5.36 23.80
N GLU A 107 -12.38 5.65 24.93
CA GLU A 107 -12.94 4.60 25.80
C GLU A 107 -13.92 3.73 25.01
N GLY A 108 -13.88 2.42 25.22
CA GLY A 108 -14.70 1.46 24.48
C GLY A 108 -14.23 1.18 23.05
N PHE A 109 -13.22 1.88 22.49
CA PHE A 109 -12.76 1.63 21.11
C PHE A 109 -12.29 0.18 20.90
N LYS A 110 -11.68 -0.42 21.92
CA LYS A 110 -11.24 -1.83 21.89
C LYS A 110 -12.38 -2.83 22.12
N ASP A 111 -13.49 -2.36 22.67
CA ASP A 111 -14.65 -3.17 23.01
C ASP A 111 -15.70 -3.17 21.89
N ILE A 112 -15.46 -2.43 20.79
CA ILE A 112 -16.34 -2.43 19.62
C ILE A 112 -16.30 -3.83 18.99
N ASP A 113 -17.40 -4.56 19.16
CA ASP A 113 -17.59 -5.87 18.55
C ASP A 113 -18.25 -5.76 17.18
N PHE A 114 -17.46 -5.96 16.13
CA PHE A 114 -17.95 -5.99 14.76
C PHE A 114 -18.45 -7.38 14.33
N SER A 115 -18.49 -8.38 15.22
CA SER A 115 -18.79 -9.78 14.86
C SER A 115 -20.12 -9.97 14.13
N ASN A 116 -21.13 -9.15 14.44
CA ASN A 116 -22.46 -9.24 13.85
C ASN A 116 -22.65 -8.33 12.62
N GLU A 117 -21.66 -7.50 12.27
CA GLU A 117 -21.74 -6.63 11.10
C GLU A 117 -21.62 -7.43 9.81
N PRO A 118 -22.34 -7.02 8.73
CA PRO A 118 -22.24 -7.68 7.45
C PRO A 118 -20.86 -7.45 6.81
N LEU A 119 -20.42 -8.42 6.00
CA LEU A 119 -19.15 -8.29 5.27
C LEU A 119 -19.21 -7.18 4.22
N ASN A 120 -18.18 -6.33 4.19
CA ASN A 120 -17.93 -5.41 3.09
C ASN A 120 -17.29 -6.11 1.88
N ASP A 121 -17.22 -5.43 0.74
CA ASP A 121 -16.78 -6.04 -0.52
C ASP A 121 -15.32 -6.51 -0.50
N LEU A 122 -14.46 -5.80 0.24
CA LEU A 122 -13.07 -6.20 0.43
C LEU A 122 -12.98 -7.48 1.27
N GLN A 123 -13.73 -7.54 2.38
CA GLN A 123 -13.78 -8.71 3.26
C GLN A 123 -14.33 -9.95 2.53
N LYS A 124 -15.39 -9.78 1.72
CA LYS A 124 -15.91 -10.84 0.83
C LYS A 124 -14.84 -11.31 -0.15
N SER A 125 -14.11 -10.38 -0.77
CA SER A 125 -13.04 -10.71 -1.72
C SER A 125 -11.91 -11.51 -1.06
N MET A 126 -11.47 -11.11 0.13
CA MET A 126 -10.48 -11.84 0.92
C MET A 126 -10.98 -13.24 1.32
N LEU A 127 -12.23 -13.33 1.77
CA LEU A 127 -12.88 -14.58 2.14
C LEU A 127 -12.96 -15.55 0.96
N ASN A 128 -13.36 -15.07 -0.22
CA ASN A 128 -13.37 -15.85 -1.46
C ASN A 128 -11.98 -16.39 -1.79
N GLY A 129 -10.95 -15.53 -1.74
CA GLY A 129 -9.57 -15.95 -1.99
C GLY A 129 -9.10 -17.03 -1.01
N ALA A 130 -9.38 -16.87 0.29
CA ALA A 130 -9.05 -17.87 1.30
C ALA A 130 -9.86 -19.17 1.14
N SER A 131 -11.12 -19.07 0.75
CA SER A 131 -12.00 -20.22 0.51
C SER A 131 -11.50 -21.12 -0.62
N GLU A 132 -10.94 -20.55 -1.69
CA GLU A 132 -10.30 -21.33 -2.77
C GLU A 132 -9.07 -22.13 -2.29
N ILE A 133 -8.34 -21.60 -1.30
CA ILE A 133 -7.25 -22.35 -0.66
C ILE A 133 -7.80 -23.58 0.08
N PHE A 134 -8.92 -23.42 0.80
CA PHE A 134 -9.60 -24.55 1.44
C PHE A 134 -10.09 -25.58 0.42
N LYS A 135 -10.72 -25.16 -0.69
CA LYS A 135 -11.14 -26.10 -1.76
C LYS A 135 -9.99 -26.97 -2.25
N LYS A 136 -8.82 -26.37 -2.45
CA LYS A 136 -7.66 -27.04 -3.04
C LYS A 136 -6.93 -27.96 -2.07
N TYR A 137 -6.75 -27.54 -0.82
CA TYR A 137 -5.86 -28.24 0.11
C TYR A 137 -6.58 -28.94 1.28
N GLN A 138 -7.81 -28.53 1.63
CA GLN A 138 -8.61 -29.11 2.72
C GLN A 138 -10.12 -29.07 2.40
N PRO A 139 -10.58 -29.79 1.36
CA PRO A 139 -11.97 -29.73 0.91
C PRO A 139 -12.98 -30.10 2.02
N GLN A 140 -12.59 -30.92 2.99
CA GLN A 140 -13.40 -31.30 4.14
C GLN A 140 -13.74 -30.13 5.08
N LYS A 141 -12.94 -29.06 5.07
CA LYS A 141 -13.21 -27.83 5.84
C LYS A 141 -13.77 -26.71 4.97
N TRP A 142 -13.93 -26.95 3.68
CA TRP A 142 -14.41 -25.94 2.76
C TRP A 142 -15.86 -25.57 3.09
N LYS A 143 -16.15 -24.27 3.03
CA LYS A 143 -17.51 -23.72 3.12
C LYS A 143 -17.72 -22.77 1.96
N ASP A 144 -18.92 -22.76 1.41
CA ASP A 144 -19.30 -21.78 0.41
C ASP A 144 -19.25 -20.36 1.03
N PRO A 145 -18.37 -19.47 0.53
CA PRO A 145 -18.21 -18.14 1.09
C PRO A 145 -19.48 -17.27 0.92
N SER A 146 -20.41 -17.62 0.02
CA SER A 146 -21.69 -16.90 -0.08
C SER A 146 -22.58 -17.07 1.14
N ASN A 147 -22.36 -18.14 1.93
CA ASN A 147 -23.15 -18.46 3.12
C ASN A 147 -22.56 -17.88 4.40
N ILE A 148 -21.45 -17.16 4.31
CA ILE A 148 -20.79 -16.49 5.43
C ILE A 148 -21.10 -15.00 5.28
N THR A 149 -21.93 -14.47 6.17
CA THR A 149 -22.55 -13.15 5.97
C THR A 149 -22.01 -12.10 6.94
N THR A 150 -21.54 -12.51 8.11
CA THR A 150 -21.03 -11.61 9.14
C THR A 150 -19.51 -11.69 9.30
N VAL A 151 -18.93 -10.62 9.86
CA VAL A 151 -17.49 -10.58 10.18
C VAL A 151 -17.10 -11.68 11.15
N GLY A 152 -17.92 -11.99 12.15
CA GLY A 152 -17.65 -13.02 13.15
C GLY A 152 -17.58 -14.42 12.54
N GLU A 153 -18.52 -14.74 11.66
CA GLU A 153 -18.51 -16.01 10.91
C GLU A 153 -17.27 -16.13 10.03
N ALA A 154 -16.91 -15.06 9.31
CA ALA A 154 -15.73 -15.02 8.46
C ALA A 154 -14.44 -15.17 9.28
N GLN A 155 -14.34 -14.50 10.43
CA GLN A 155 -13.20 -14.64 11.35
C GLN A 155 -13.08 -16.06 11.88
N ALA A 156 -14.18 -16.68 12.32
CA ALA A 156 -14.17 -18.06 12.79
C ALA A 156 -13.73 -19.03 11.69
N TYR A 157 -14.20 -18.81 10.46
CA TYR A 157 -13.82 -19.60 9.29
C TYR A 157 -12.32 -19.45 8.96
N LEU A 158 -11.81 -18.22 8.90
CA LEU A 158 -10.39 -17.94 8.61
C LEU A 158 -9.47 -18.42 9.74
N LYS A 159 -9.85 -18.30 11.01
CA LYS A 159 -9.07 -18.83 12.14
C LYS A 159 -8.97 -20.36 12.14
N SER A 160 -9.89 -21.05 11.45
CA SER A 160 -9.81 -22.50 11.27
C SER A 160 -8.74 -22.95 10.27
N ILE A 161 -8.10 -22.00 9.56
CA ILE A 161 -6.92 -22.23 8.72
C ILE A 161 -5.76 -22.68 9.63
N PRO A 162 -5.20 -23.88 9.44
CA PRO A 162 -4.03 -24.30 10.21
C PRO A 162 -2.83 -23.40 9.94
N ASN A 163 -2.03 -23.14 10.98
CA ASN A 163 -0.73 -22.48 10.82
C ASN A 163 0.19 -23.37 9.97
N GLY A 164 0.34 -23.02 8.68
CA GLY A 164 1.17 -23.73 7.73
C GLY A 164 0.41 -24.04 6.45
N PHE A 165 0.64 -23.25 5.41
CA PHE A 165 0.46 -23.74 4.04
C PHE A 165 1.41 -24.91 3.88
N GLY A 166 0.88 -26.13 3.95
CA GLY A 166 1.68 -27.35 3.87
C GLY A 166 2.62 -27.26 2.68
N ALA A 167 3.93 -27.34 2.94
CA ALA A 167 4.86 -27.77 1.91
C ALA A 167 4.28 -29.07 1.31
N PRO A 168 4.30 -29.24 -0.03
CA PRO A 168 3.82 -30.47 -0.64
C PRO A 168 4.56 -31.66 0.00
N ALA A 169 3.82 -32.70 0.37
CA ALA A 169 4.41 -33.93 0.90
C ALA A 169 5.48 -34.43 -0.10
N PRO A 170 6.70 -34.79 0.37
CA PRO A 170 7.71 -35.34 -0.52
C PRO A 170 7.16 -36.60 -1.20
N PRO A 171 7.48 -36.82 -2.49
CA PRO A 171 7.00 -37.99 -3.22
C PRO A 171 7.46 -39.24 -2.47
N GLY A 172 6.50 -40.10 -2.11
CA GLY A 172 6.75 -41.30 -1.33
C GLY A 172 7.81 -42.18 -2.00
N THR A 173 8.81 -42.57 -1.23
CA THR A 173 9.72 -43.66 -1.57
C THR A 173 8.88 -44.93 -1.66
N GLN A 174 8.76 -45.48 -2.87
CA GLN A 174 8.32 -46.86 -3.01
C GLN A 174 9.47 -47.73 -2.50
N GLU A 175 9.22 -48.49 -1.43
CA GLU A 175 9.98 -49.71 -1.12
C GLU A 175 9.48 -50.87 -1.98
#